data_AF-A0A7S4LP63-F1
#
_entry.id   AF-A0A7S4LP63-F1
#
_cell.length_a   1.000
_cell.length_b   1.000
_cell.length_c   1.000
_cell.angle_alpha   90.00
_cell.angle_beta   90.00
_cell.angle_gamma   90.00
#
_symmetry.space_group_name_H-M   'P 1'
#
loop_
_entity.id
_entity.type
_entity.pdbx_description
1 polymer ?
#
loop_
_entity_poly.entity_id
_entity_poly.type
_entity_poly.pdbx_seq_one_letter_code
_entity_poly.pdbx_strand_id
1 'polypeptide(L)'
;MSVVTLQIGQCGNQVGCEWFSTLAQEIQQMPADCQAEAWASFFREPGPKAKQSLPVARCVQLDMEPKVIEENAVRTTRRGLFQYDVMHSTMTSQEGSANNWAFGYAHKAAQCRDAVLDMVQRELEACDCAGGLLLLHSLAGGTGSGVGAYFAAALRDELPHVPLLSGAVWP
;
A
#
# COMPACT_ATOMS: atom_id res chain seq x y z
N MET A 1 13.38 10.70 4.34
CA MET A 1 13.41 9.23 4.18
C MET A 1 12.01 8.78 3.79
N SER A 2 11.87 7.98 2.73
CA SER A 2 10.55 7.59 2.22
C SER A 2 10.00 6.34 2.90
N VAL A 3 8.70 6.30 3.11
CA VAL A 3 7.98 5.14 3.66
C VAL A 3 7.08 4.57 2.58
N VAL A 4 7.21 3.28 2.31
CA VAL A 4 6.32 2.56 1.38
C VAL A 4 5.32 1.75 2.20
N THR A 5 4.04 1.89 1.89
CA THR A 5 3.00 1.08 2.55
C THR A 5 2.65 -0.17 1.76
N LEU A 6 2.41 -1.29 2.45
CA LEU A 6 1.79 -2.47 1.88
C LEU A 6 0.40 -2.61 2.51
N GLN A 7 -0.66 -2.44 1.73
CA GLN A 7 -2.04 -2.41 2.19
C GLN A 7 -2.72 -3.72 1.80
N ILE A 8 -3.08 -4.56 2.78
CA ILE A 8 -3.57 -5.92 2.50
C ILE A 8 -5.00 -6.13 3.00
N GLY A 9 -5.85 -6.55 2.07
CA GLY A 9 -7.27 -6.82 2.25
C GLY A 9 -8.11 -5.56 2.43
N GLN A 10 -9.42 -5.73 2.45
CA GLN A 10 -10.39 -4.63 2.54
C GLN A 10 -10.05 -3.63 3.65
N CYS A 11 -9.80 -4.11 4.87
CA CYS A 11 -9.49 -3.26 6.00
C CYS A 11 -8.18 -2.48 5.80
N GLY A 12 -7.10 -3.15 5.37
CA GLY A 12 -5.80 -2.52 5.13
C GLY A 12 -5.88 -1.41 4.06
N ASN A 13 -6.59 -1.68 2.96
CA ASN A 13 -6.79 -0.70 1.88
C ASN A 13 -7.64 0.50 2.31
N GLN A 14 -8.68 0.29 3.11
CA GLN A 14 -9.53 1.38 3.62
C GLN A 14 -8.78 2.25 4.64
N VAL A 15 -8.07 1.62 5.58
CA VAL A 15 -7.22 2.34 6.55
C VAL A 15 -6.13 3.12 5.83
N GLY A 16 -5.44 2.49 4.88
CA GLY A 16 -4.41 3.17 4.08
C GLY A 16 -4.94 4.37 3.30
N CYS A 17 -6.16 4.28 2.76
CA CYS A 17 -6.78 5.40 2.04
C CYS A 17 -7.13 6.58 2.95
N GLU A 18 -7.64 6.35 4.16
CA GLU A 18 -7.82 7.45 5.11
C GLU A 18 -6.48 7.98 5.61
N TRP A 19 -5.50 7.12 5.88
CA TRP A 19 -4.17 7.53 6.33
C TRP A 19 -3.49 8.49 5.33
N PHE A 20 -3.44 8.14 4.05
CA PHE A 20 -2.91 9.03 3.02
C PHE A 20 -3.75 10.29 2.83
N SER A 21 -5.08 10.22 2.98
CA SER A 21 -5.95 11.40 2.89
C SER A 21 -5.65 12.39 4.02
N THR A 22 -5.52 11.90 5.25
CA THR A 22 -5.17 12.72 6.42
C THR A 22 -3.76 13.31 6.26
N LEU A 23 -2.77 12.50 5.88
CA LEU A 23 -1.41 12.99 5.62
C LEU A 23 -1.39 14.10 4.56
N ALA A 24 -2.06 13.90 3.43
CA ALA A 24 -2.09 14.92 2.38
C ALA A 24 -2.71 16.25 2.88
N GLN A 25 -3.76 16.19 3.70
CA GLN A 25 -4.40 17.37 4.28
C GLN A 25 -3.50 18.07 5.31
N GLU A 26 -2.80 17.31 6.15
CA GLU A 26 -1.87 17.84 7.14
C GLU A 26 -0.67 18.50 6.45
N ILE A 27 -0.09 17.85 5.43
CA ILE A 27 1.05 18.40 4.70
C ILE A 27 0.68 19.73 4.02
N GLN A 28 -0.52 19.86 3.45
CA GLN A 28 -0.97 21.14 2.85
C GLN A 28 -1.05 22.29 3.87
N GLN A 29 -1.18 21.98 5.16
CA GLN A 29 -1.24 22.97 6.25
C GLN A 29 0.13 23.24 6.88
N MET A 30 1.17 22.48 6.51
CA MET A 30 2.52 22.69 7.03
C MET A 30 3.17 23.97 6.46
N PRO A 31 4.16 24.55 7.15
CA PRO A 31 5.03 25.59 6.60
C PRO A 31 5.70 25.17 5.28
N ALA A 32 5.80 26.08 4.32
CA ALA A 32 6.22 25.78 2.94
C ALA A 32 7.64 25.19 2.81
N ASP A 33 8.51 25.52 3.76
CA ASP A 33 9.88 25.00 3.88
C ASP A 33 9.93 23.51 4.21
N CYS A 34 8.91 22.98 4.91
CA CYS A 34 8.83 21.56 5.29
C CYS A 34 7.96 20.72 4.34
N GLN A 35 7.09 21.35 3.54
CA GLN A 35 6.12 20.64 2.71
C GLN A 35 6.77 19.69 1.70
N ALA A 36 7.84 20.14 1.03
CA ALA A 36 8.47 19.36 -0.03
C ALA A 36 9.03 18.02 0.49
N GLU A 37 9.70 18.04 1.65
CA GLU A 37 10.25 16.83 2.28
C GLU A 37 9.13 15.88 2.76
N ALA A 38 8.06 16.44 3.35
CA ALA A 38 6.94 15.66 3.81
C ALA A 38 6.20 14.97 2.65
N TRP A 39 5.98 15.69 1.54
CA TRP A 39 5.43 15.10 0.31
C TRP A 39 6.33 13.98 -0.23
N ALA A 40 7.64 14.22 -0.38
CA ALA A 40 8.57 13.23 -0.92
C ALA A 40 8.70 11.96 -0.05
N SER A 41 8.41 12.08 1.24
CA SER A 41 8.47 10.95 2.19
C SER A 41 7.34 9.93 1.96
N PHE A 42 6.14 10.37 1.56
CA PHE A 42 4.96 9.49 1.43
C PHE A 42 4.41 9.39 0.01
N PHE A 43 4.78 10.34 -0.85
CA PHE A 43 4.29 10.44 -2.21
C PHE A 43 5.46 10.58 -3.18
N ARG A 44 5.25 10.13 -4.41
CA ARG A 44 6.15 10.37 -5.54
C ARG A 44 5.49 11.31 -6.53
N GLU A 45 6.32 12.06 -7.25
CA GLU A 45 5.84 12.90 -8.33
C GLU A 45 5.21 12.04 -9.43
N PRO A 46 4.13 12.52 -10.07
CA PRO A 46 3.55 11.83 -11.21
C PRO A 46 4.58 11.78 -12.34
N GLY A 47 4.62 10.65 -13.06
CA GLY A 47 5.54 10.50 -14.18
C GLY A 47 5.29 11.56 -15.28
N PRO A 48 6.29 11.88 -16.11
CA PRO A 48 6.21 12.96 -17.11
C PRO A 48 5.12 12.76 -18.19
N LYS A 49 4.56 11.55 -18.30
CA LYS A 49 3.48 11.20 -19.23
C LYS A 49 2.11 11.07 -18.54
N ALA A 50 2.01 11.38 -17.25
CA ALA A 50 0.77 11.27 -16.50
C ALA A 50 -0.26 12.29 -17.01
N LYS A 51 -1.49 11.83 -17.25
CA LYS A 51 -2.61 12.71 -17.63
C LYS A 51 -3.05 13.63 -16.49
N GLN A 52 -2.68 13.31 -15.26
CA GLN A 52 -3.07 13.99 -14.04
C GLN A 52 -1.83 14.35 -13.23
N SER A 53 -1.78 15.59 -12.73
CA SER A 53 -0.66 16.14 -11.96
C SER A 53 -0.73 15.82 -10.46
N LEU A 54 -1.57 14.87 -10.04
CA LEU A 54 -1.71 14.53 -8.64
C LEU A 54 -0.49 13.72 -8.16
N PRO A 55 0.01 13.97 -6.94
CA PRO A 55 1.05 13.15 -6.34
C PRO A 55 0.55 11.71 -6.19
N VAL A 56 1.45 10.75 -6.40
CA VAL A 56 1.15 9.32 -6.35
C VAL A 56 1.56 8.78 -4.99
N ALA A 57 0.64 8.11 -4.28
CA ALA A 57 0.96 7.50 -2.99
C ALA A 57 2.00 6.39 -3.14
N ARG A 58 3.02 6.36 -2.27
CA ARG A 58 4.02 5.28 -2.20
C ARG A 58 3.41 4.07 -1.51
N CYS A 59 2.73 3.23 -2.26
CA CYS A 59 2.08 2.05 -1.72
C CYS A 59 1.94 0.91 -2.72
N VAL A 60 1.82 -0.30 -2.18
CA VAL A 60 1.34 -1.46 -2.90
C VAL A 60 -0.01 -1.87 -2.28
N GLN A 61 -1.05 -1.94 -3.11
CA GLN A 61 -2.39 -2.34 -2.70
C GLN A 61 -2.65 -3.79 -3.09
N LEU A 62 -3.07 -4.61 -2.13
CA LEU A 62 -3.37 -6.01 -2.35
C LEU A 62 -4.74 -6.34 -1.78
N ASP A 63 -5.62 -6.86 -2.62
CA ASP A 63 -6.87 -7.45 -2.17
C ASP A 63 -7.24 -8.62 -3.06
N MET A 64 -7.95 -9.62 -2.54
CA MET A 64 -8.36 -10.76 -3.36
C MET A 64 -9.66 -10.48 -4.13
N GLU A 65 -10.20 -9.26 -3.99
CA GLU A 65 -11.37 -8.75 -4.70
C GLU A 65 -11.12 -7.29 -5.11
N PRO A 66 -11.46 -6.86 -6.34
CA PRO A 66 -11.04 -5.55 -6.86
C PRO A 66 -11.83 -4.37 -6.28
N LYS A 67 -13.05 -4.63 -5.78
CA LYS A 67 -14.05 -3.61 -5.44
C LYS A 67 -13.49 -2.47 -4.58
N VAL A 68 -12.81 -2.80 -3.47
CA VAL A 68 -12.36 -1.79 -2.50
C VAL A 68 -11.25 -0.91 -3.08
N ILE A 69 -10.36 -1.50 -3.89
CA ILE A 69 -9.26 -0.76 -4.51
C ILE A 69 -9.80 0.19 -5.59
N GLU A 70 -10.72 -0.29 -6.43
CA GLU A 70 -11.38 0.53 -7.45
C GLU A 70 -12.16 1.70 -6.83
N GLU A 71 -12.94 1.44 -5.78
CA GLU A 71 -13.68 2.47 -5.03
C GLU A 71 -12.73 3.52 -4.44
N ASN A 72 -11.63 3.09 -3.82
CA ASN A 72 -10.64 3.99 -3.24
C ASN A 72 -9.93 4.84 -4.31
N ALA A 73 -9.55 4.27 -5.45
CA ALA A 73 -8.90 5.00 -6.54
C ALA A 73 -9.78 6.10 -7.13
N VAL A 74 -11.07 5.81 -7.32
CA VAL A 74 -12.05 6.83 -7.75
C VAL A 74 -12.22 7.91 -6.69
N ARG A 75 -12.29 7.51 -5.42
CA ARG A 75 -12.49 8.42 -4.28
C ARG A 75 -11.34 9.41 -4.12
N THR A 76 -10.09 8.95 -4.17
CA THR A 76 -8.90 9.82 -4.00
C THR A 76 -8.75 10.79 -5.16
N THR A 77 -8.95 10.30 -6.39
CA THR A 77 -8.92 11.13 -7.60
C THR A 77 -10.01 12.20 -7.57
N ARG A 78 -11.22 11.88 -7.10
CA ARG A 78 -12.31 12.85 -6.94
C ARG A 78 -11.99 13.90 -5.86
N ARG A 79 -11.33 13.50 -4.77
CA ARG A 79 -10.87 14.44 -3.73
C ARG A 79 -9.76 15.37 -4.23
N GLY A 80 -8.98 14.95 -5.22
CA GLY A 80 -7.96 15.78 -5.86
C GLY A 80 -6.72 16.03 -4.99
N LEU A 81 -6.49 15.23 -3.95
CA LEU A 81 -5.34 15.37 -3.05
C LEU A 81 -4.15 14.53 -3.51
N PHE A 82 -4.41 13.28 -3.91
CA PHE A 82 -3.43 12.33 -4.38
C PHE A 82 -4.11 11.24 -5.22
N GLN A 83 -3.33 10.38 -5.86
CA GLN A 83 -3.82 9.23 -6.61
C GLN A 83 -3.03 7.96 -6.26
N TYR A 84 -3.61 6.80 -6.58
CA TYR A 84 -2.95 5.50 -6.52
C TYR A 84 -2.43 5.10 -7.90
N ASP A 85 -1.31 4.37 -7.95
CA ASP A 85 -0.84 3.73 -9.18
C ASP A 85 -1.51 2.36 -9.36
N VAL A 86 -2.74 2.40 -9.84
CA VAL A 86 -3.57 1.19 -10.04
C VAL A 86 -2.96 0.25 -11.09
N MET A 87 -2.12 0.75 -11.98
CA MET A 87 -1.54 -0.05 -13.06
C MET A 87 -0.31 -0.83 -12.62
N HIS A 88 0.52 -0.23 -11.76
CA HIS A 88 1.83 -0.80 -11.43
C HIS A 88 1.99 -1.23 -9.98
N SER A 89 1.12 -0.79 -9.08
CA SER A 89 1.26 -0.99 -7.62
C SER A 89 -0.03 -1.53 -6.99
N THR A 90 -0.85 -2.23 -7.77
CA THR A 90 -2.06 -2.89 -7.31
C THR A 90 -2.09 -4.34 -7.76
N MET A 91 -2.46 -5.24 -6.86
CA MET A 91 -2.70 -6.65 -7.13
C MET A 91 -4.10 -7.03 -6.67
N THR A 92 -4.90 -7.57 -7.59
CA THR A 92 -6.25 -8.06 -7.32
C THR A 92 -6.46 -9.48 -7.83
N SER A 93 -7.40 -10.20 -7.22
CA SER A 93 -7.90 -11.48 -7.71
C SER A 93 -9.42 -11.40 -7.93
N GLN A 94 -10.00 -12.42 -8.54
CA GLN A 94 -11.46 -12.55 -8.71
C GLN A 94 -12.13 -13.33 -7.57
N GLU A 95 -11.34 -13.98 -6.71
CA GLU A 95 -11.85 -14.85 -5.66
C GLU A 95 -11.19 -14.53 -4.33
N GLY A 96 -12.00 -14.06 -3.38
CA GLY A 96 -11.61 -13.72 -2.02
C GLY A 96 -11.09 -14.90 -1.19
N SER A 97 -10.63 -14.59 0.04
CA SER A 97 -10.14 -15.61 0.97
C SER A 97 -11.23 -16.18 1.90
N ALA A 98 -12.49 -15.76 1.73
CA ALA A 98 -13.68 -16.24 2.46
C ALA A 98 -13.50 -16.37 3.99
N ASN A 99 -12.84 -15.39 4.62
CA ASN A 99 -12.50 -15.39 6.06
C ASN A 99 -11.71 -16.61 6.55
N ASN A 100 -11.00 -17.28 5.65
CA ASN A 100 -10.15 -18.42 5.96
C ASN A 100 -8.67 -18.02 5.93
N TRP A 101 -8.04 -17.99 7.10
CA TRP A 101 -6.62 -17.66 7.26
C TRP A 101 -5.71 -18.63 6.48
N ALA A 102 -5.94 -19.94 6.61
CA ALA A 102 -5.10 -20.96 6.01
C ALA A 102 -5.17 -20.89 4.48
N PHE A 103 -6.35 -20.63 3.93
CA PHE A 103 -6.53 -20.44 2.50
C PHE A 103 -5.83 -19.17 2.00
N GLY A 104 -5.95 -18.07 2.76
CA GLY A 104 -5.22 -16.83 2.48
C GLY A 104 -3.70 -17.05 2.47
N TYR A 105 -3.16 -17.68 3.52
CA TYR A 105 -1.73 -17.88 3.72
C TYR A 105 -1.12 -18.90 2.73
N ALA A 106 -1.70 -20.10 2.62
CA ALA A 106 -1.10 -21.20 1.89
C ALA A 106 -1.40 -21.18 0.38
N HIS A 107 -2.54 -20.62 -0.02
CA HIS A 107 -2.97 -20.62 -1.43
C HIS A 107 -2.91 -19.24 -2.05
N LYS A 108 -3.66 -18.26 -1.52
CA LYS A 108 -3.80 -16.95 -2.17
C LYS A 108 -2.50 -16.16 -2.18
N ALA A 109 -1.75 -16.17 -1.08
CA ALA A 109 -0.47 -15.48 -0.99
C ALA A 109 0.57 -16.06 -1.96
N ALA A 110 0.67 -17.39 -2.06
CA ALA A 110 1.60 -18.06 -2.97
C ALA A 110 1.33 -17.70 -4.45
N GLN A 111 0.06 -17.53 -4.85
CA GLN A 111 -0.30 -17.16 -6.22
C GLN A 111 0.12 -15.75 -6.63
N CYS A 112 0.24 -14.83 -5.68
CA CYS A 112 0.56 -13.42 -5.95
C CYS A 112 1.93 -12.99 -5.41
N ARG A 113 2.69 -13.92 -4.81
CA ARG A 113 3.99 -13.66 -4.15
C ARG A 113 4.92 -12.82 -5.02
N ASP A 114 5.33 -13.38 -6.16
CA ASP A 114 6.41 -12.79 -6.95
C ASP A 114 5.99 -11.43 -7.52
N ALA A 115 4.74 -11.33 -7.98
CA ALA A 115 4.20 -10.06 -8.47
C ALA A 115 4.16 -8.97 -7.38
N VAL A 116 3.77 -9.30 -6.14
CA VAL A 116 3.74 -8.33 -5.04
C VAL A 116 5.14 -7.95 -4.59
N LEU A 117 6.08 -8.89 -4.51
CA LEU A 117 7.47 -8.60 -4.18
C LEU A 117 8.13 -7.70 -5.22
N ASP A 118 7.90 -7.95 -6.51
CA ASP A 118 8.37 -7.10 -7.60
C ASP A 118 7.80 -5.67 -7.50
N MET A 119 6.52 -5.53 -7.14
CA MET A 119 5.90 -4.22 -6.92
C MET A 119 6.53 -3.48 -5.74
N VAL A 120 6.74 -4.17 -4.61
CA VAL A 120 7.38 -3.58 -3.42
C VAL A 120 8.80 -3.15 -3.74
N GLN A 121 9.57 -3.99 -4.43
CA GLN A 121 10.94 -3.66 -4.84
C GLN A 121 10.96 -2.44 -5.76
N ARG A 122 10.06 -2.37 -6.76
CA ARG A 122 9.96 -1.19 -7.64
C ARG A 122 9.64 0.09 -6.88
N GLU A 123 8.71 0.04 -5.92
CA GLU A 123 8.38 1.22 -5.11
C GLU A 123 9.54 1.63 -4.18
N LEU A 124 10.30 0.67 -3.66
CA LEU A 124 11.51 0.95 -2.87
C LEU A 124 12.65 1.53 -3.73
N GLU A 125 12.88 1.00 -4.94
CA GLU A 125 13.87 1.51 -5.89
C GLU A 125 13.53 2.92 -6.38
N ALA A 126 12.24 3.30 -6.38
CA ALA A 126 11.79 4.65 -6.67
C ALA A 126 11.96 5.64 -5.49
N CYS A 127 12.55 5.21 -4.37
CA CYS A 127 12.88 6.07 -3.24
C CYS A 127 14.38 6.41 -3.24
N ASP A 128 14.73 7.69 -3.07
CA ASP A 128 16.13 8.10 -2.92
C ASP A 128 16.78 7.49 -1.66
N CYS A 129 15.98 7.37 -0.60
CA CYS A 129 16.37 6.70 0.65
C CYS A 129 15.12 6.13 1.34
N ALA A 130 14.94 4.81 1.27
CA ALA A 130 13.85 4.12 1.93
C ALA A 130 14.08 4.02 3.45
N GLY A 131 13.19 4.62 4.24
CA GLY A 131 13.20 4.53 5.70
C GLY A 131 12.56 3.25 6.24
N GLY A 132 11.66 2.62 5.46
CA GLY A 132 11.05 1.35 5.83
C GLY A 132 9.73 1.06 5.13
N LEU A 133 9.16 -0.09 5.49
CA LEU A 133 7.87 -0.58 5.07
C LEU A 133 6.85 -0.47 6.21
N LEU A 134 5.64 -0.02 5.88
CA LEU A 134 4.50 -0.06 6.79
C LEU A 134 3.43 -1.01 6.23
N LEU A 135 3.27 -2.16 6.87
CA LEU A 135 2.24 -3.14 6.54
C LEU A 135 0.93 -2.79 7.25
N LEU A 136 -0.12 -2.50 6.50
CA LEU A 136 -1.47 -2.22 7.00
C LEU A 136 -2.40 -3.40 6.68
N HIS A 137 -2.90 -4.06 7.71
CA HIS A 137 -3.75 -5.25 7.55
C HIS A 137 -4.66 -5.50 8.76
N SER A 138 -5.59 -6.44 8.63
CA SER A 138 -6.48 -6.89 9.72
C SER A 138 -6.16 -8.32 10.14
N LEU A 139 -6.34 -8.64 11.42
CA LEU A 139 -6.17 -10.01 11.92
C LEU A 139 -7.45 -10.86 11.84
N ALA A 140 -8.59 -10.27 11.47
CA ALA A 140 -9.88 -10.96 11.45
C ALA A 140 -10.24 -11.59 10.09
N GLY A 141 -9.95 -10.89 8.98
CA GLY A 141 -10.34 -11.33 7.63
C GLY A 141 -9.33 -12.27 6.99
N GLY A 142 -9.74 -13.16 6.09
CA GLY A 142 -8.86 -14.18 5.50
C GLY A 142 -7.69 -13.61 4.68
N THR A 143 -7.95 -12.56 3.88
CA THR A 143 -6.91 -11.86 3.11
C THR A 143 -6.00 -11.06 4.04
N GLY A 144 -6.57 -10.17 4.86
CA GLY A 144 -5.79 -9.33 5.78
C GLY A 144 -4.92 -10.14 6.72
N SER A 145 -5.43 -11.24 7.25
CA SER A 145 -4.71 -12.05 8.25
C SER A 145 -3.78 -13.07 7.58
N GLY A 146 -4.30 -13.92 6.69
CA GLY A 146 -3.53 -14.99 6.05
C GLY A 146 -2.50 -14.46 5.06
N VAL A 147 -2.95 -13.67 4.08
CA VAL A 147 -2.04 -13.07 3.09
C VAL A 147 -1.11 -12.05 3.76
N GLY A 148 -1.62 -11.28 4.73
CA GLY A 148 -0.80 -10.35 5.52
C GLY A 148 0.32 -11.02 6.31
N ALA A 149 0.03 -12.14 6.99
CA ALA A 149 1.05 -12.90 7.72
C ALA A 149 2.12 -13.49 6.78
N TYR A 150 1.71 -13.97 5.59
CA TYR A 150 2.65 -14.48 4.60
C TYR A 150 3.63 -13.40 4.14
N PHE A 151 3.13 -12.22 3.72
CA PHE A 151 3.99 -11.14 3.26
C PHE A 151 4.82 -10.52 4.38
N ALA A 152 4.34 -10.50 5.62
CA ALA A 152 5.15 -10.07 6.76
C ALA A 152 6.41 -10.95 6.94
N ALA A 153 6.29 -12.26 6.70
CA ALA A 153 7.43 -13.18 6.72
C ALA A 153 8.29 -13.02 5.46
N ALA A 154 7.68 -13.07 4.27
CA ALA A 154 8.41 -12.97 3.01
C ALA A 154 9.22 -11.68 2.87
N LEU A 155 8.68 -10.53 3.28
CA LEU A 155 9.41 -9.26 3.25
C LEU A 155 10.60 -9.24 4.20
N ARG A 156 10.51 -9.93 5.35
CA ARG A 156 11.63 -10.04 6.28
C ARG A 156 12.76 -10.88 5.71
N ASP A 157 12.41 -11.93 4.98
CA ASP A 157 13.38 -12.83 4.36
C ASP A 157 14.05 -12.20 3.14
N GLU A 158 13.29 -11.55 2.28
CA GLU A 158 13.76 -10.94 1.02
C GLU A 158 14.43 -9.57 1.25
N LEU A 159 13.96 -8.80 2.23
CA LEU A 159 14.44 -7.44 2.52
C LEU A 159 14.89 -7.30 3.99
N PRO A 160 15.87 -8.09 4.46
CA PRO A 160 16.22 -8.17 5.88
C PRO A 160 16.77 -6.86 6.48
N HIS A 161 17.21 -5.93 5.63
CA HIS A 161 17.76 -4.64 6.04
C HIS A 161 16.73 -3.51 6.02
N VAL A 162 15.55 -3.73 5.47
CA VAL A 162 14.48 -2.73 5.41
C VAL A 162 13.58 -2.91 6.64
N PRO A 163 13.48 -1.90 7.53
CA PRO A 163 12.60 -2.00 8.69
C PRO A 163 11.15 -2.24 8.26
N LEU A 164 10.48 -3.21 8.90
CA LEU A 164 9.07 -3.50 8.68
C LEU A 164 8.27 -3.21 9.94
N LEU A 165 7.36 -2.23 9.86
CA LEU A 165 6.37 -1.95 10.89
C LEU A 165 5.01 -2.55 10.48
N SER A 166 4.36 -3.27 11.40
CA SER A 166 3.02 -3.84 11.17
C SER A 166 1.96 -3.04 11.93
N GLY A 167 1.10 -2.35 11.19
CA GLY A 167 -0.14 -1.75 11.68
C GLY A 167 -1.29 -2.75 11.51
N ALA A 168 -1.51 -3.57 12.54
CA ALA A 168 -2.54 -4.59 12.54
C ALA A 168 -3.81 -4.12 13.26
N VAL A 169 -4.97 -4.25 12.60
CA VAL A 169 -6.28 -4.01 13.23
C VAL A 169 -6.75 -5.29 13.92
N TRP A 170 -6.87 -5.21 15.24
CA TRP A 170 -7.40 -6.27 16.12
C TRP A 170 -8.94 -6.31 16.07
N PRO A 171 -9.57 -7.50 16.13
CA PRO A 171 -11.04 -7.66 16.15
C PRO A 171 -11.73 -7.07 17.38
#